data_AF-A0A7V9N7T1-F1
#
_entry.id   AF-A0A7V9N7T1-F1
#
_cell.length_a   1.000
_cell.length_b   1.000
_cell.length_c   1.000
_cell.angle_alpha   90.00
_cell.angle_beta   90.00
_cell.angle_gamma   90.00
#
_symmetry.space_group_name_H-M   'P 1'
#
loop_
_entity.id
_entity.type
_entity.pdbx_description
1 polymer ?
#
loop_
_entity_poly.entity_id
_entity_poly.type
_entity_poly.pdbx_seq_one_letter_code
_entity_poly.pdbx_strand_id
1 'polypeptide(L)'
;YDYEKRQARIRIPELAESDIEPIRNPVTGEEHRARIDLPTGFEYRVAEVANSVHWRATAGDHLAMEHENSYAQFIRFDWGSDGTNR
;
A
#
# COMPACT_ATOMS: atom_id res chain seq x y z
N TYR A 1 -5.67 1.00 9.90
CA TYR A 1 -4.41 0.42 9.42
C TYR A 1 -3.37 0.53 10.53
N ASP A 2 -2.31 -0.26 10.48
CA ASP A 2 -1.14 -0.19 11.37
C ASP A 2 0.10 0.04 10.50
N TYR A 3 0.69 1.23 10.62
CA TYR A 3 1.82 1.65 9.79
C TYR A 3 3.09 0.86 10.14
N GLU A 4 3.39 0.68 11.43
CA GLU A 4 4.63 0.01 11.84
C GLU A 4 4.59 -1.47 11.51
N LYS A 5 3.42 -2.09 11.67
CA LYS A 5 3.19 -3.48 11.25
C LYS A 5 2.88 -3.63 9.77
N ARG A 6 2.85 -2.56 8.96
CA ARG A 6 2.49 -2.61 7.52
C ARG A 6 1.23 -3.44 7.25
N GLN A 7 0.21 -3.26 8.09
CA GLN A 7 -1.04 -4.02 8.02
C GLN A 7 -2.22 -3.09 7.72
N ALA A 8 -3.03 -3.46 6.73
CA ALA A 8 -4.26 -2.75 6.44
C ALA A 8 -5.31 -3.66 5.87
N ARG A 9 -6.56 -3.26 6.08
CA ARG A 9 -7.73 -3.80 5.41
C ARG A 9 -8.52 -2.65 4.85
N ILE A 10 -8.81 -2.71 3.56
CA ILE A 10 -9.63 -1.73 2.85
C ILE A 10 -10.89 -2.45 2.40
N ARG A 11 -12.05 -1.86 2.70
CA ARG A 11 -13.36 -2.33 2.24
C ARG A 11 -14.18 -1.11 1.85
N ILE A 12 -14.49 -1.01 0.57
CA ILE A 12 -15.36 0.00 0.00
C ILE A 12 -16.45 -0.77 -0.75
N PRO A 13 -17.68 -0.82 -0.20
CA PRO A 13 -18.77 -1.59 -0.80
C PRO A 13 -18.90 -1.31 -2.29
N GLU A 14 -19.02 -2.39 -3.08
CA GLU A 14 -19.23 -2.38 -4.54
C GLU A 14 -18.09 -1.78 -5.38
N LEU A 15 -17.06 -1.19 -4.76
CA LEU A 15 -15.98 -0.49 -5.46
C LEU A 15 -14.63 -1.20 -5.31
N ALA A 16 -14.20 -1.50 -4.09
CA ALA A 16 -12.84 -2.02 -3.88
C ALA A 16 -12.66 -2.73 -2.54
N GLU A 17 -11.77 -3.71 -2.53
CA GLU A 17 -11.25 -4.32 -1.31
C GLU A 17 -9.78 -4.65 -1.43
N SER A 18 -9.08 -4.67 -0.30
CA SER A 18 -7.69 -5.11 -0.23
C SER A 18 -7.32 -5.58 1.18
N ASP A 19 -6.50 -6.63 1.25
CA ASP A 19 -5.81 -7.05 2.48
C ASP A 19 -4.30 -6.91 2.26
N ILE A 20 -3.65 -6.20 3.19
CA ILE A 20 -2.23 -5.86 3.10
C ILE A 20 -1.50 -6.38 4.34
N GLU A 21 -0.38 -7.04 4.11
CA GLU A 21 0.53 -7.56 5.15
C GLU A 21 1.99 -7.15 4.86
N PRO A 22 2.91 -7.29 5.83
CA PRO A 22 4.33 -7.17 5.58
C PRO A 22 4.84 -8.11 4.49
N ILE A 23 5.81 -7.64 3.71
CA ILE A 23 6.62 -8.56 2.89
C ILE A 23 7.37 -9.55 3.79
N ARG A 24 7.64 -10.75 3.25
CA ARG A 24 8.34 -11.82 3.96
C ARG A 24 9.69 -12.10 3.32
N ASN A 25 10.65 -12.51 4.12
CA ASN A 25 11.90 -13.06 3.61
C ASN A 25 11.60 -14.38 2.86
N PRO A 26 11.98 -14.53 1.58
CA PRO A 26 11.64 -15.72 0.81
C PRO A 26 12.35 -17.00 1.27
N VAL A 27 13.40 -16.89 2.08
CA VAL A 27 14.15 -18.02 2.63
C VAL A 27 13.63 -18.43 4.01
N THR A 28 13.43 -17.46 4.92
CA THR A 28 13.05 -17.76 6.32
C THR A 28 11.55 -17.69 6.57
N GLY A 29 10.77 -17.03 5.72
CA GLY A 29 9.34 -16.76 5.92
C GLY A 29 9.04 -15.69 6.99
N GLU A 30 10.08 -15.20 7.67
CA GLU A 30 9.98 -14.15 8.68
C GLU A 30 9.58 -12.83 8.04
N GLU A 31 8.99 -11.96 8.86
CA GLU A 31 8.65 -10.60 8.44
C GLU A 31 9.90 -9.84 8.02
N HIS A 32 9.84 -9.22 6.83
CA HIS A 32 10.91 -8.38 6.32
C HIS A 32 10.42 -6.92 6.21
N ARG A 33 11.34 -5.98 6.43
CA ARG A 33 11.05 -4.54 6.34
C ARG A 33 11.98 -3.91 5.32
N ALA A 34 11.39 -3.36 4.27
CA ALA A 34 12.06 -2.57 3.26
C ALA A 34 11.32 -1.24 3.11
N ARG A 35 12.04 -0.19 2.76
CA ARG A 35 11.47 1.13 2.50
C ARG A 35 12.12 1.77 1.29
N ILE A 36 11.36 2.64 0.63
CA ILE A 36 11.82 3.50 -0.45
C ILE A 36 11.92 4.91 0.13
N ASP A 37 13.14 5.45 0.17
CA ASP A 37 13.39 6.82 0.60
C ASP A 37 13.56 7.70 -0.66
N LEU A 38 12.67 8.67 -0.83
CA LEU A 38 12.74 9.70 -1.86
C LEU A 38 12.98 11.06 -1.18
N PRO A 39 14.25 11.47 -0.98
CA PRO A 39 14.57 12.65 -0.16
C PRO A 39 13.89 13.94 -0.62
N THR A 40 13.67 14.09 -1.91
CA THR A 40 12.97 15.24 -2.53
C THR A 40 11.72 14.78 -3.29
N GLY A 41 11.12 13.67 -2.87
CA GLY A 41 9.98 13.06 -3.54
C GLY A 41 8.72 13.93 -3.47
N PHE A 42 8.02 14.02 -4.60
CA PHE A 42 6.72 14.70 -4.67
C PHE A 42 5.61 13.83 -4.05
N GLU A 43 5.53 12.56 -4.46
CA GLU A 43 4.49 11.63 -4.03
C GLU A 43 4.61 11.22 -2.55
N TYR A 44 5.84 11.04 -2.06
CA TYR A 44 6.15 10.71 -0.67
C TYR A 44 7.63 10.94 -0.40
N ARG A 45 8.01 11.09 0.87
CA ARG A 45 9.42 11.07 1.30
C ARG A 45 9.91 9.69 1.68
N VAL A 46 9.06 8.93 2.39
CA VAL A 46 9.36 7.56 2.82
C VAL A 46 8.13 6.70 2.58
N ALA A 47 8.33 5.56 1.92
CA ALA A 47 7.33 4.53 1.72
C ALA A 47 7.79 3.21 2.33
N GLU A 48 7.03 2.68 3.29
CA GLU A 48 7.22 1.33 3.83
C GLU A 48 6.60 0.30 2.89
N VAL A 49 7.40 -0.62 2.38
CA VAL A 49 6.96 -1.62 1.39
C VAL A 49 6.19 -2.74 2.07
N ALA A 50 5.10 -3.17 1.43
CA ALA A 50 4.19 -4.21 1.90
C ALA A 50 3.72 -5.11 0.73
N ASN A 51 3.07 -6.21 1.09
CA ASN A 51 2.41 -7.12 0.17
C ASN A 51 0.90 -6.87 0.21
N SER A 52 0.28 -6.56 -0.93
CA SER A 52 -1.16 -6.71 -1.10
C SER A 52 -1.44 -8.19 -1.36
N VAL A 53 -1.87 -8.90 -0.32
CA VAL A 53 -2.17 -10.35 -0.41
C VAL A 53 -3.25 -10.58 -1.45
N HIS A 54 -4.26 -9.72 -1.41
CA HIS A 54 -5.33 -9.66 -2.39
C HIS A 54 -5.82 -8.23 -2.50
N TRP A 55 -6.14 -7.80 -3.71
CA TRP A 55 -7.01 -6.67 -3.92
C TRP A 55 -7.89 -6.85 -5.14
N ARG A 56 -9.08 -6.26 -5.05
CA ARG A 56 -10.04 -6.19 -6.13
C ARG A 56 -10.58 -4.77 -6.23
N ALA A 57 -10.78 -4.31 -7.47
CA ALA A 57 -11.53 -3.09 -7.73
C ALA A 57 -12.49 -3.30 -8.91
N THR A 58 -13.68 -2.74 -8.79
CA THR A 58 -14.74 -2.79 -9.79
C THR A 58 -15.31 -1.40 -10.02
N ALA A 59 -15.50 -1.01 -11.28
CA ALA A 59 -16.18 0.23 -11.64
C ALA A 59 -17.18 -0.03 -12.76
N GLY A 60 -18.47 -0.11 -12.37
CA GLY A 60 -19.56 -0.49 -13.27
C GLY A 60 -19.35 -1.86 -13.91
N ASP A 61 -19.91 -2.04 -15.11
CA ASP A 61 -19.93 -3.34 -15.80
C ASP A 61 -18.68 -3.60 -16.67
N HIS A 62 -17.78 -2.62 -16.78
CA HIS A 62 -16.71 -2.63 -17.78
C HIS A 62 -15.30 -2.68 -17.20
N LEU A 63 -15.14 -2.42 -15.90
CA LEU A 63 -13.85 -2.47 -15.24
C LEU A 63 -13.92 -3.40 -14.04
N ALA A 64 -13.17 -4.49 -14.13
CA ALA A 64 -12.88 -5.38 -13.00
C ALA A 64 -11.40 -5.73 -13.04
N MET A 65 -10.71 -5.50 -11.92
CA MET A 65 -9.33 -5.87 -11.71
C MET A 65 -9.20 -6.63 -10.41
N GLU A 66 -8.39 -7.67 -10.44
CA GLU A 66 -8.11 -8.50 -9.27
C GLU A 66 -6.68 -8.98 -9.36
N HIS A 67 -5.95 -8.85 -8.26
CA HIS A 67 -4.57 -9.28 -8.17
C HIS A 67 -4.31 -9.90 -6.80
N GLU A 68 -3.38 -10.84 -6.78
CA GLU A 68 -2.89 -11.49 -5.59
C GLU A 68 -1.39 -11.27 -5.47
N ASN A 69 -0.92 -11.13 -4.23
CA ASN A 69 0.49 -10.98 -3.89
C ASN A 69 1.22 -9.91 -4.72
N SER A 70 0.61 -8.72 -4.78
CA SER A 70 1.13 -7.59 -5.55
C SER A 70 1.71 -6.49 -4.65
N TYR A 71 2.34 -5.49 -5.27
CA TYR A 71 2.94 -4.37 -4.55
C TYR A 71 1.91 -3.57 -3.73
N ALA A 72 2.27 -3.25 -2.49
CA ALA A 72 1.63 -2.22 -1.68
C ALA A 72 2.69 -1.39 -0.96
N GLN A 73 2.33 -0.18 -0.55
CA GLN A 73 3.18 0.65 0.29
C GLN A 73 2.38 1.51 1.25
N PHE A 74 2.98 1.83 2.39
CA PHE A 74 2.45 2.77 3.35
C PHE A 74 3.28 4.05 3.32
N ILE A 75 2.61 5.18 3.12
CA ILE A 75 3.22 6.50 3.18
C ILE A 75 2.53 7.31 4.28
N ARG A 76 3.31 8.08 5.04
CA ARG A 76 2.74 9.18 5.81
C ARG A 76 2.67 10.37 4.86
N PHE A 77 1.44 10.74 4.53
CA PHE A 77 1.17 11.77 3.54
C PHE A 77 0.73 13.05 4.26
N ASP A 78 1.43 14.16 4.03
CA ASP A 78 1.09 15.48 4.53
C ASP A 78 1.05 16.46 3.34
N TRP A 79 -0.15 16.70 2.81
CA TRP A 79 -0.33 17.58 1.65
C TRP A 79 -0.90 18.93 2.08
N GLY A 80 -0.10 19.97 1.90
CA GLY A 80 -0.58 21.34 1.97
C GLY A 80 -1.38 21.71 0.72
N SER A 81 -2.44 22.50 0.90
CA SER A 81 -3.21 23.09 -0.21
C SER A 81 -2.39 24.02 -1.12
N ASP A 82 -1.16 24.35 -0.71
CA ASP A 82 -0.16 25.10 -1.48
C ASP A 82 0.73 24.20 -2.36
N GLY A 83 0.44 22.89 -2.41
CA GLY A 83 1.20 21.92 -3.20
C GLY A 83 2.49 21.45 -2.53
N THR A 84 2.73 21.81 -1.26
CA THR A 84 3.91 21.36 -0.51
C THR A 84 3.63 20.07 0.24
N ASN A 85 4.63 19.18 0.29
CA ASN A 85 4.61 17.96 1.10
C ASN A 85 5.40 18.26 2.39
N ARG A 86 4.77 18.24 3.57
CA ARG A 86 5.38 18.70 4.84
C ARG A 86 6.12 17.61 5.60
#